data_AF-A0AAD9YQS3-F1
#
_entry.id   AF-A0AAD9YQS3-F1
#
_cell.length_a   1.000
_cell.length_b   1.000
_cell.length_c   1.000
_cell.angle_alpha   90.00
_cell.angle_beta   90.00
_cell.angle_gamma   90.00
#
_symmetry.space_group_name_H-M   'P 1'
#
loop_
_entity.id
_entity.type
_entity.pdbx_description
1 polymer ?
#
loop_
_entity_poly.entity_id
_entity_poly.type
_entity_poly.pdbx_seq_one_letter_code
_entity_poly.pdbx_strand_id
1 'polypeptide(L)'
;MAVAPMPSLRQSLPKVDEEVSQILDRVDIHLKVANAFQSIGQIIEPFGSYSFKWPASDDTKENESANTLMPPRPVPQLTELFLRCVALARKDMTQMNPAPWSSNSSYMALKRDLDALYALHAGDLALTQDTVISMQRDDLHAEEHLTALAMLYGARILLNRVFLPIGMMPWENDVTAECDKTVSTDPAYHRQTRKEVVFPPVPDAFRKERSVACIDGARRATLLCRKILELDMCPPPFLGYNLFLAGSVFLSQLRAENDGARRNEYVNHLKVVFTILGTMRTFFSPAHLWIDTLFRIHARTPSSP
;
A
#
# COMPACT_ATOMS: atom_id res chain seq x y z
N MET A 1 -46.99 58.68 20.14
CA MET A 1 -45.75 58.31 19.44
C MET A 1 -45.36 56.91 19.90
N ALA A 2 -45.52 55.92 19.03
CA ALA A 2 -45.19 54.52 19.34
C ALA A 2 -43.71 54.28 19.00
N VAL A 3 -42.93 53.79 19.96
CA VAL A 3 -41.53 53.40 19.78
C VAL A 3 -41.51 51.98 19.22
N ALA A 4 -40.99 51.82 18.01
CA ALA A 4 -40.82 50.52 17.38
C ALA A 4 -39.69 49.73 18.08
N PRO A 5 -39.85 48.41 18.30
CA PRO A 5 -38.82 47.60 18.94
C PRO A 5 -37.64 47.39 17.98
N MET A 6 -36.42 47.60 18.48
CA MET A 6 -35.19 47.30 17.75
C MET A 6 -35.07 45.80 17.45
N PRO A 7 -34.67 45.41 16.23
CA PRO A 7 -34.39 44.02 15.90
C PRO A 7 -33.14 43.54 16.64
N SER A 8 -33.26 42.42 17.37
CA SER A 8 -32.14 41.81 18.07
C SER A 8 -31.10 41.27 17.09
N LEU A 9 -29.94 41.92 17.02
CA LEU A 9 -28.72 41.40 16.41
C LEU A 9 -28.17 40.23 17.24
N ARG A 10 -28.80 39.05 17.13
CA ARG A 10 -28.13 37.77 17.43
C ARG A 10 -27.34 37.37 16.20
N GLN A 11 -26.13 37.92 16.06
CA GLN A 11 -25.15 37.41 15.12
C GLN A 11 -24.76 36.00 15.55
N SER A 12 -25.13 35.02 14.74
CA SER A 12 -24.71 33.63 14.88
C SER A 12 -23.21 33.52 14.60
N LEU A 13 -22.38 33.52 15.64
CA LEU A 13 -21.02 32.98 15.59
C LEU A 13 -21.07 31.49 15.96
N PRO A 14 -21.09 30.57 14.97
CA PRO A 14 -20.48 29.25 15.20
C PRO A 14 -19.73 28.65 14.00
N LYS A 15 -19.43 29.37 12.91
CA LYS A 15 -18.80 28.75 11.71
C LYS A 15 -17.28 28.55 11.78
N VAL A 16 -16.56 29.38 12.54
CA VAL A 16 -15.08 29.34 12.55
C VAL A 16 -14.55 28.12 13.31
N ASP A 17 -15.23 27.71 14.38
CA ASP A 17 -14.77 26.59 15.21
C ASP A 17 -14.91 25.23 14.50
N GLU A 18 -15.92 25.07 13.63
CA GLU A 18 -16.13 23.84 12.87
C GLU A 18 -15.07 23.66 11.78
N GLU A 19 -14.75 24.73 11.04
CA GLU A 19 -13.72 24.71 10.00
C GLU A 19 -12.33 24.45 10.61
N VAL A 20 -12.01 25.10 11.73
CA VAL A 20 -10.75 24.87 12.45
C VAL A 20 -10.66 23.44 12.99
N SER A 21 -11.76 22.89 13.53
CA SER A 21 -11.79 21.48 13.98
C SER A 21 -11.53 20.51 12.82
N GLN A 22 -12.16 20.73 11.65
CA GLN A 22 -11.94 19.90 10.47
C GLN A 22 -10.50 19.97 9.97
N ILE A 23 -9.87 21.15 10.01
CA ILE A 23 -8.45 21.33 9.66
C ILE A 23 -7.56 20.56 10.63
N LEU A 24 -7.80 20.67 11.95
CA LEU A 24 -7.00 19.98 12.96
C LEU A 24 -7.13 18.46 12.87
N ASP A 25 -8.33 17.93 12.63
CA ASP A 25 -8.56 16.49 12.42
C ASP A 25 -7.79 15.99 11.19
N ARG A 26 -7.77 16.77 10.10
CA ARG A 26 -6.98 16.43 8.90
C ARG A 26 -5.48 16.45 9.19
N VAL A 27 -4.99 17.47 9.88
CA VAL A 27 -3.56 17.56 10.26
C VAL A 27 -3.15 16.35 11.09
N ASP A 28 -3.99 15.92 12.05
CA ASP A 28 -3.72 14.71 12.85
C ASP A 28 -3.70 13.43 11.99
N ILE A 29 -4.61 13.29 11.02
CA ILE A 29 -4.60 12.16 10.07
C ILE A 29 -3.31 12.18 9.24
N HIS A 30 -2.94 13.31 8.65
CA HIS A 30 -1.72 13.44 7.86
C HIS A 30 -0.47 13.19 8.70
N LEU A 31 -0.44 13.62 9.96
CA LEU A 31 0.66 13.33 10.88
C LEU A 31 0.73 11.84 11.23
N LYS A 32 -0.40 11.17 11.49
CA LYS A 32 -0.44 9.72 11.73
C LYS A 32 0.06 8.94 10.52
N VAL A 33 -0.41 9.32 9.33
CA VAL A 33 0.05 8.78 8.05
C VAL A 33 1.54 9.01 7.88
N ALA A 34 2.01 10.25 8.02
CA ALA A 34 3.41 10.62 7.89
C ALA A 34 4.31 9.87 8.88
N ASN A 35 3.91 9.74 10.15
CA ASN A 35 4.66 9.00 11.18
C ASN A 35 4.69 7.49 10.90
N ALA A 36 3.55 6.93 10.48
CA ALA A 36 3.45 5.54 10.02
C ALA A 36 4.32 5.27 8.80
N PHE A 37 4.53 6.25 7.93
CA PHE A 37 5.38 6.11 6.76
C PHE A 37 6.84 6.46 7.01
N GLN A 38 7.11 7.40 7.90
CA GLN A 38 8.47 7.71 8.33
C GLN A 38 9.06 6.48 8.99
N SER A 39 8.33 5.78 9.85
CA SER A 39 8.76 4.50 10.42
C SER A 39 8.86 3.35 9.40
N ILE A 40 8.03 3.33 8.34
CA ILE A 40 8.15 2.39 7.20
C ILE A 40 9.32 2.79 6.27
N GLY A 41 9.69 4.06 6.22
CA GLY A 41 10.86 4.56 5.48
C GLY A 41 12.15 4.43 6.29
N GLN A 42 12.04 4.45 7.62
CA GLN A 42 13.14 4.38 8.58
C GLN A 42 13.37 2.95 9.11
N ILE A 43 12.49 1.98 8.83
CA ILE A 43 12.36 0.64 9.46
C ILE A 43 13.58 0.21 10.27
N ILE A 44 13.62 0.74 11.50
CA ILE A 44 13.82 0.07 12.78
C ILE A 44 12.78 0.75 13.70
N GLU A 45 11.64 0.09 13.94
CA GLU A 45 10.95 0.00 15.25
C GLU A 45 9.53 -0.59 15.12
N PRO A 46 9.06 -1.34 16.15
CA PRO A 46 7.76 -2.00 16.17
C PRO A 46 6.62 -1.04 16.57
N PHE A 47 5.52 -1.05 15.81
CA PHE A 47 4.27 -0.37 16.19
C PHE A 47 3.51 -1.14 17.26
N GLY A 48 3.05 -0.42 18.28
CA GLY A 48 2.11 -0.93 19.29
C GLY A 48 0.77 -1.34 18.67
N SER A 49 0.14 -2.35 19.28
CA SER A 49 -1.12 -2.95 18.80
C SER A 49 -2.32 -2.07 19.15
N TYR A 50 -2.92 -1.40 18.16
CA TYR A 50 -4.26 -0.81 18.28
C TYR A 50 -5.30 -1.78 17.69
N SER A 51 -6.43 -1.93 18.38
CA SER A 51 -7.54 -2.79 17.97
C SER A 51 -8.76 -1.92 17.65
N PHE A 52 -8.93 -1.50 16.40
CA PHE A 52 -10.16 -0.89 15.93
C PHE A 52 -11.18 -1.97 15.52
N LYS A 53 -12.45 -1.77 15.90
CA LYS A 53 -13.55 -2.65 15.48
C LYS A 53 -14.26 -2.01 14.30
N TRP A 54 -14.37 -2.75 13.21
CA TRP A 54 -15.18 -2.34 12.05
C TRP A 54 -16.63 -2.11 12.48
N PRO A 55 -17.30 -1.05 11.98
CA PRO A 55 -18.75 -0.98 12.06
C PRO A 55 -19.32 -2.18 11.30
N ALA A 56 -20.25 -2.91 11.91
CA ALA A 56 -21.02 -3.90 11.18
C ALA A 56 -21.75 -3.19 10.03
N SER A 57 -21.77 -3.80 8.84
CA SER A 57 -22.64 -3.38 7.74
C SER A 57 -24.06 -3.28 8.29
N ASP A 58 -24.59 -2.08 8.40
CA ASP A 58 -25.98 -1.87 8.78
C ASP A 58 -26.77 -1.94 7.47
N ASP A 59 -27.25 -3.14 7.14
CA ASP A 59 -27.95 -3.49 5.88
C ASP A 59 -29.26 -2.69 5.67
N THR A 60 -29.58 -1.73 6.54
CA THR A 60 -30.80 -0.93 6.52
C THR A 60 -30.69 0.41 5.79
N LYS A 61 -29.51 0.79 5.25
CA LYS A 61 -29.28 2.09 4.57
C LYS A 61 -28.86 2.02 3.10
N GLU A 62 -29.27 0.99 2.35
CA GLU A 62 -28.89 0.82 0.93
C GLU A 62 -29.60 1.75 -0.08
N ASN A 63 -30.47 2.67 0.32
CA ASN A 63 -31.28 3.47 -0.62
C ASN A 63 -30.87 4.94 -0.83
N GLU A 64 -29.76 5.42 -0.26
CA GLU A 64 -29.27 6.79 -0.52
C GLU A 64 -28.05 6.79 -1.48
N SER A 65 -28.39 7.00 -2.76
CA SER A 65 -27.55 7.44 -3.90
C SER A 65 -26.23 6.71 -4.23
N ALA A 66 -26.25 5.94 -5.32
CA ALA A 66 -25.08 5.31 -5.96
C ALA A 66 -24.10 6.29 -6.67
N ASN A 67 -24.15 7.60 -6.39
CA ASN A 67 -23.36 8.62 -7.10
C ASN A 67 -22.47 9.47 -6.18
N THR A 68 -22.37 9.16 -4.88
CA THR A 68 -21.49 9.91 -3.98
C THR A 68 -20.08 9.34 -4.10
N LEU A 69 -19.14 10.14 -4.64
CA LEU A 69 -17.70 9.91 -4.45
C LEU A 69 -17.46 9.63 -2.95
N MET A 70 -16.59 8.64 -2.66
CA MET A 70 -16.27 8.13 -1.33
C MET A 70 -16.74 9.00 -0.14
N PRO A 71 -17.56 8.49 0.80
CA PRO A 71 -17.81 9.22 2.03
C PRO A 71 -16.46 9.52 2.72
N PRO A 72 -16.27 10.71 3.32
CA PRO A 72 -14.96 11.29 3.68
C PRO A 72 -14.21 10.61 4.85
N ARG A 73 -14.36 9.30 5.06
CA ARG A 73 -13.77 8.55 6.19
C ARG A 73 -12.84 7.35 5.87
N PRO A 74 -12.26 7.14 4.68
CA PRO A 74 -11.53 5.90 4.40
C PRO A 74 -10.06 5.91 4.83
N VAL A 75 -9.39 7.06 4.91
CA VAL A 75 -7.91 7.12 5.04
C VAL A 75 -7.39 6.52 6.36
N PRO A 76 -7.95 6.82 7.56
CA PRO A 76 -7.45 6.24 8.80
C PRO A 76 -7.64 4.71 8.87
N GLN A 77 -8.80 4.21 8.43
CA GLN A 77 -9.10 2.78 8.41
C GLN A 77 -8.20 2.03 7.41
N LEU A 78 -7.98 2.61 6.24
CA LEU A 78 -7.04 2.07 5.24
C LEU A 78 -5.61 2.10 5.74
N THR A 79 -5.21 3.15 6.47
CA THR A 79 -3.89 3.25 7.08
C THR A 79 -3.68 2.14 8.09
N GLU A 80 -4.65 1.89 8.97
CA GLU A 80 -4.59 0.79 9.94
C GLU A 80 -4.54 -0.57 9.25
N LEU A 81 -5.39 -0.80 8.24
CA LEU A 81 -5.37 -2.05 7.47
C LEU A 81 -4.01 -2.27 6.80
N PHE A 82 -3.46 -1.21 6.18
CA PHE A 82 -2.15 -1.23 5.56
C PHE A 82 -1.06 -1.57 6.58
N LEU A 83 -1.07 -0.93 7.75
CA LEU A 83 -0.11 -1.22 8.82
C LEU A 83 -0.22 -2.66 9.33
N ARG A 84 -1.44 -3.20 9.48
CA ARG A 84 -1.65 -4.62 9.81
C ARG A 84 -1.08 -5.54 8.73
N CYS A 85 -1.18 -5.16 7.44
CA CYS A 85 -0.57 -5.90 6.34
C CYS A 85 0.96 -5.85 6.38
N VAL A 86 1.55 -4.68 6.66
CA VAL A 86 3.00 -4.53 6.88
C VAL A 86 3.46 -5.43 8.04
N ALA A 87 2.76 -5.37 9.18
CA ALA A 87 3.08 -6.16 10.35
C ALA A 87 2.99 -7.68 10.07
N LEU A 88 1.97 -8.12 9.31
CA LEU A 88 1.85 -9.51 8.92
C LEU A 88 2.96 -9.94 7.93
N ALA A 89 3.28 -9.11 6.94
CA ALA A 89 4.29 -9.40 5.92
C ALA A 89 5.71 -9.54 6.50
N ARG A 90 5.96 -9.03 7.72
CA ARG A 90 7.22 -9.20 8.46
C ARG A 90 7.30 -10.51 9.26
N LYS A 91 6.18 -11.19 9.49
CA LYS A 91 6.17 -12.47 10.22
C LYS A 91 6.66 -13.58 9.30
N ASP A 92 7.30 -14.59 9.90
CA ASP A 92 7.56 -15.83 9.18
C ASP A 92 6.23 -16.57 8.96
N MET A 93 5.69 -16.40 7.76
CA MET A 93 4.43 -17.00 7.33
C MET A 93 4.44 -18.53 7.37
N THR A 94 5.62 -19.16 7.38
CA THR A 94 5.76 -20.63 7.51
C THR A 94 5.47 -21.13 8.93
N GLN A 95 5.61 -20.26 9.93
CA GLN A 95 5.40 -20.57 11.35
C GLN A 95 4.01 -20.16 11.87
N MET A 96 3.13 -19.69 10.99
CA MET A 96 1.79 -19.27 11.39
C MET A 96 0.91 -20.45 11.78
N ASN A 97 0.26 -20.35 12.95
CA ASN A 97 -0.76 -21.26 13.42
C ASN A 97 -2.03 -20.47 13.82
N PRO A 98 -3.16 -20.65 13.14
CA PRO A 98 -3.40 -21.58 12.03
C PRO A 98 -2.70 -21.11 10.73
N ALA A 99 -2.47 -22.06 9.81
CA ALA A 99 -1.76 -21.80 8.55
C ALA A 99 -2.43 -20.68 7.74
N PRO A 100 -1.70 -19.90 6.92
CA PRO A 100 -2.22 -18.72 6.23
C PRO A 100 -3.48 -18.97 5.39
N TRP A 101 -3.59 -20.15 4.77
CA TRP A 101 -4.74 -20.55 3.94
C TRP A 101 -5.94 -21.09 4.75
N SER A 102 -5.83 -21.19 6.07
CA SER A 102 -6.95 -21.59 6.93
C SER A 102 -7.95 -20.45 7.06
N SER A 103 -9.25 -20.74 7.02
CA SER A 103 -10.33 -19.74 7.03
C SER A 103 -10.37 -18.85 8.28
N ASN A 104 -9.78 -19.32 9.38
CA ASN A 104 -9.68 -18.63 10.67
C ASN A 104 -8.29 -18.00 10.92
N SER A 105 -7.39 -18.00 9.93
CA SER A 105 -6.09 -17.36 10.08
C SER A 105 -6.17 -15.84 10.11
N SER A 106 -5.22 -15.20 10.77
CA SER A 106 -5.09 -13.73 10.74
C SER A 106 -4.86 -13.21 9.33
N TYR A 107 -4.24 -14.03 8.46
CA TYR A 107 -4.09 -13.74 7.04
C TYR A 107 -5.45 -13.68 6.32
N MET A 108 -6.29 -14.70 6.47
CA MET A 108 -7.60 -14.74 5.81
C MET A 108 -8.56 -13.68 6.37
N ALA A 109 -8.42 -13.31 7.65
CA ALA A 109 -9.11 -12.15 8.21
C ALA A 109 -8.73 -10.86 7.48
N LEU A 110 -7.43 -10.54 7.38
CA LEU A 110 -6.97 -9.35 6.64
C LEU A 110 -7.34 -9.38 5.16
N LYS A 111 -7.30 -10.56 4.53
CA LYS A 111 -7.75 -10.72 3.15
C LYS A 111 -9.22 -10.34 3.00
N ARG A 112 -10.10 -10.80 3.91
CA ARG A 112 -11.53 -10.46 3.88
C ARG A 112 -11.76 -8.97 4.09
N ASP A 113 -11.09 -8.36 5.06
CA ASP A 113 -11.15 -6.91 5.31
C ASP A 113 -10.76 -6.13 4.05
N LEU A 114 -9.66 -6.54 3.40
CA LEU A 114 -9.17 -5.93 2.17
C LEU A 114 -10.11 -6.15 0.98
N ASP A 115 -10.61 -7.37 0.78
CA ASP A 115 -11.53 -7.69 -0.33
C ASP A 115 -12.86 -6.95 -0.18
N ALA A 116 -13.37 -6.77 1.05
CA ALA A 116 -14.55 -5.98 1.32
C ALA A 116 -14.37 -4.52 0.89
N LEU A 117 -13.24 -3.90 1.23
CA LEU A 117 -12.92 -2.55 0.77
C LEU A 117 -12.76 -2.48 -0.75
N TYR A 118 -12.11 -3.47 -1.37
CA TYR A 118 -12.03 -3.54 -2.83
C TYR A 118 -13.40 -3.61 -3.51
N ALA A 119 -14.33 -4.38 -2.94
CA ALA A 119 -15.68 -4.50 -3.47
C ALA A 119 -16.44 -3.17 -3.34
N LEU A 120 -16.33 -2.51 -2.19
CA LEU A 120 -16.91 -1.19 -1.95
C LEU A 120 -16.35 -0.12 -2.91
N HIS A 121 -15.08 -0.23 -3.28
CA HIS A 121 -14.41 0.75 -4.14
C HIS A 121 -14.31 0.31 -5.61
N ALA A 122 -14.92 -0.81 -6.02
CA ALA A 122 -14.73 -1.36 -7.37
C ALA A 122 -15.07 -0.37 -8.50
N GLY A 123 -16.07 0.50 -8.31
CA GLY A 123 -16.44 1.57 -9.25
C GLY A 123 -15.42 2.72 -9.29
N ASP A 124 -14.96 3.15 -8.12
CA ASP A 124 -14.00 4.25 -7.96
C ASP A 124 -12.56 3.87 -8.38
N LEU A 125 -12.23 2.59 -8.23
CA LEU A 125 -10.93 2.01 -8.59
C LEU A 125 -10.65 2.06 -10.11
N ALA A 126 -11.65 2.39 -10.92
CA ALA A 126 -11.50 2.48 -12.36
C ALA A 126 -10.74 3.74 -12.81
N LEU A 127 -10.48 4.73 -11.92
CA LEU A 127 -9.84 6.02 -12.27
C LEU A 127 -10.34 6.52 -13.63
N THR A 128 -11.67 6.54 -13.80
CA THR A 128 -12.26 6.91 -15.08
C THR A 128 -11.95 8.37 -15.36
N GLN A 129 -12.10 8.79 -16.61
CA GLN A 129 -11.95 10.20 -16.97
C GLN A 129 -12.86 11.09 -16.12
N ASP A 130 -14.05 10.61 -15.76
CA ASP A 130 -15.01 11.34 -14.92
C ASP A 130 -14.54 11.43 -13.46
N THR A 131 -13.96 10.35 -12.90
CA THR A 131 -13.34 10.39 -11.56
C THR A 131 -12.17 11.37 -11.54
N VAL A 132 -11.39 11.39 -12.61
CA VAL A 132 -10.28 12.34 -12.78
C VAL A 132 -10.76 13.78 -12.87
N ILE A 133 -11.79 14.06 -13.69
CA ILE A 133 -12.37 15.40 -13.84
C ILE A 133 -12.98 15.88 -12.52
N SER A 134 -13.63 15.00 -11.77
CA SER A 134 -14.18 15.33 -10.45
C SER A 134 -13.09 15.62 -9.43
N MET A 135 -12.00 14.83 -9.41
CA MET A 135 -10.82 15.11 -8.58
C MET A 135 -10.20 16.48 -8.90
N GLN A 136 -10.05 16.84 -10.18
CA GLN A 136 -9.51 18.15 -10.58
C GLN A 136 -10.40 19.34 -10.20
N ARG A 137 -11.70 19.12 -9.97
CA ARG A 137 -12.61 20.18 -9.52
C ARG A 137 -12.61 20.37 -8.02
N ASP A 138 -12.19 19.34 -7.28
CA ASP A 138 -12.28 19.26 -5.83
C ASP A 138 -10.91 18.87 -5.26
N ASP A 139 -9.91 19.72 -5.51
CA ASP A 139 -8.46 19.50 -5.27
C ASP A 139 -8.16 18.84 -3.91
N LEU A 140 -8.93 19.19 -2.87
CA LEU A 140 -8.72 18.70 -1.52
C LEU A 140 -9.06 17.20 -1.36
N HIS A 141 -10.05 16.70 -2.08
CA HIS A 141 -10.49 15.30 -2.00
C HIS A 141 -9.70 14.39 -2.96
N ALA A 142 -9.08 14.96 -4.00
CA ALA A 142 -8.24 14.23 -4.92
C ALA A 142 -7.05 13.55 -4.20
N GLU A 143 -6.33 14.29 -3.35
CA GLU A 143 -5.16 13.76 -2.64
C GLU A 143 -5.55 12.63 -1.67
N GLU A 144 -6.60 12.82 -0.87
CA GLU A 144 -7.12 11.81 0.06
C GLU A 144 -7.54 10.53 -0.69
N HIS A 145 -8.20 10.69 -1.84
CA HIS A 145 -8.64 9.57 -2.67
C HIS A 145 -7.45 8.80 -3.26
N LEU A 146 -6.49 9.51 -3.87
CA LEU A 146 -5.29 8.90 -4.42
C LEU A 146 -4.46 8.19 -3.33
N THR A 147 -4.46 8.74 -2.12
CA THR A 147 -3.87 8.13 -0.92
C THR A 147 -4.54 6.83 -0.53
N ALA A 148 -5.87 6.85 -0.44
CA ALA A 148 -6.66 5.67 -0.16
C ALA A 148 -6.40 4.55 -1.19
N LEU A 149 -6.44 4.88 -2.49
CA LEU A 149 -6.18 3.94 -3.58
C LEU A 149 -4.79 3.32 -3.48
N ALA A 150 -3.77 4.14 -3.25
CA ALA A 150 -2.42 3.66 -3.12
C ALA A 150 -2.24 2.76 -1.90
N MET A 151 -2.78 3.13 -0.73
CA MET A 151 -2.76 2.27 0.46
C MET A 151 -3.42 0.93 0.17
N LEU A 152 -4.55 0.93 -0.53
CA LEU A 152 -5.27 -0.27 -0.91
C LEU A 152 -4.44 -1.18 -1.83
N TYR A 153 -3.84 -0.62 -2.90
CA TYR A 153 -2.96 -1.36 -3.80
C TYR A 153 -1.71 -1.90 -3.09
N GLY A 154 -1.10 -1.07 -2.25
CA GLY A 154 0.07 -1.43 -1.45
C GLY A 154 -0.23 -2.56 -0.46
N ALA A 155 -1.35 -2.49 0.25
CA ALA A 155 -1.81 -3.54 1.17
C ALA A 155 -2.01 -4.86 0.42
N ARG A 156 -2.60 -4.81 -0.78
CA ARG A 156 -2.75 -5.99 -1.64
C ARG A 156 -1.41 -6.58 -2.05
N ILE A 157 -0.43 -5.76 -2.43
CA ILE A 157 0.90 -6.26 -2.77
C ILE A 157 1.55 -6.88 -1.52
N LEU A 158 1.57 -6.18 -0.39
CA LEU A 158 2.18 -6.66 0.86
C LEU A 158 1.61 -8.00 1.33
N LEU A 159 0.27 -8.11 1.32
CA LEU A 159 -0.40 -9.31 1.78
C LEU A 159 -0.06 -10.51 0.88
N ASN A 160 -0.01 -10.31 -0.44
CA ASN A 160 0.14 -11.43 -1.38
C ASN A 160 1.60 -11.73 -1.78
N ARG A 161 2.53 -10.77 -1.66
CA ARG A 161 3.93 -10.94 -2.11
C ARG A 161 4.67 -12.04 -1.38
N VAL A 162 4.27 -12.38 -0.16
CA VAL A 162 4.91 -13.43 0.64
C VAL A 162 4.82 -14.81 -0.04
N PHE A 163 3.85 -15.00 -0.94
CA PHE A 163 3.67 -16.26 -1.69
C PHE A 163 4.35 -16.24 -3.07
N LEU A 164 5.02 -15.15 -3.43
CA LEU A 164 5.82 -15.08 -4.65
C LEU A 164 7.25 -15.55 -4.36
N PRO A 165 7.95 -16.14 -5.33
CA PRO A 165 9.36 -16.52 -5.21
C PRO A 165 10.30 -15.28 -5.32
N ILE A 166 9.99 -14.22 -4.56
CA ILE A 166 10.82 -13.03 -4.46
C ILE A 166 11.93 -13.35 -3.46
N GLY A 167 13.19 -13.14 -3.84
CA GLY A 167 14.30 -13.27 -2.90
C GLY A 167 14.10 -12.31 -1.72
N MET A 168 14.31 -12.81 -0.49
CA MET A 168 14.15 -12.00 0.73
C MET A 168 14.88 -10.67 0.63
N MET A 169 14.22 -9.63 1.14
CA MET A 169 14.78 -8.29 1.14
C MET A 169 15.94 -8.22 2.13
N PRO A 170 17.00 -7.42 1.87
CA PRO A 170 18.19 -7.41 2.72
C PRO A 170 17.90 -7.19 4.22
N TRP A 171 16.97 -6.29 4.55
CA TRP A 171 16.62 -5.98 5.94
C TRP A 171 15.79 -7.07 6.64
N GLU A 172 15.23 -8.03 5.90
CA GLU A 172 14.52 -9.17 6.51
C GLU A 172 15.52 -10.14 7.19
N ASN A 173 16.79 -10.09 6.79
CA ASN A 173 17.86 -10.91 7.39
C ASN A 173 18.58 -10.22 8.55
N ASP A 174 18.59 -8.88 8.61
CA ASP A 174 19.31 -8.14 9.67
C ASP A 174 18.65 -8.34 11.05
N VAL A 175 17.33 -8.56 11.11
CA VAL A 175 16.62 -8.82 12.38
C VAL A 175 16.98 -10.17 12.99
N THR A 176 17.40 -11.15 12.19
CA THR A 176 17.84 -12.47 12.68
C THR A 176 19.35 -12.57 12.86
N ALA A 177 20.13 -11.73 12.16
CA ALA A 177 21.59 -11.76 12.20
C ALA A 177 22.20 -11.21 13.51
N GLU A 178 21.49 -10.37 14.27
CA GLU A 178 22.02 -9.86 15.55
C GLU A 178 22.11 -10.93 16.66
N CYS A 179 21.44 -12.08 16.50
CA CYS A 179 21.50 -13.17 17.47
C CYS A 179 22.65 -14.17 17.22
N ASP A 180 23.31 -14.13 16.07
CA ASP A 180 24.39 -15.07 15.72
C ASP A 180 25.66 -14.32 15.28
N LYS A 181 26.33 -13.66 16.22
CA LYS A 181 27.63 -12.99 16.01
C LYS A 181 28.81 -13.96 15.88
N THR A 182 28.61 -15.16 15.35
CA THR A 182 29.71 -15.99 14.88
C THR A 182 29.89 -15.71 13.39
N VAL A 183 30.71 -14.69 13.10
CA VAL A 183 31.11 -14.29 11.75
C VAL A 183 31.84 -15.45 11.10
N SER A 184 31.10 -16.31 10.42
CA SER A 184 31.68 -17.31 9.52
C SER A 184 32.19 -16.57 8.29
N THR A 185 33.52 -16.46 8.17
CA THR A 185 34.22 -15.89 7.01
C THR A 185 34.25 -16.84 5.80
N ASP A 186 33.38 -17.85 5.76
CA ASP A 186 33.35 -18.82 4.69
C ASP A 186 32.69 -18.19 3.43
N PRO A 187 33.42 -18.00 2.32
CA PRO A 187 32.83 -17.53 1.06
C PRO A 187 31.78 -18.49 0.48
N ALA A 188 31.68 -19.73 0.98
CA ALA A 188 30.58 -20.65 0.68
C ALA A 188 29.25 -20.26 1.38
N TYR A 189 29.29 -19.49 2.49
CA TYR A 189 28.11 -19.03 3.21
C TYR A 189 27.33 -17.97 2.41
N HIS A 190 28.03 -17.14 1.62
CA HIS A 190 27.40 -16.22 0.68
C HIS A 190 26.76 -16.91 -0.53
N ARG A 191 27.01 -18.22 -0.69
CA ARG A 191 26.41 -19.07 -1.72
C ARG A 191 25.18 -19.82 -1.20
N GLN A 192 24.58 -19.40 -0.08
CA GLN A 192 23.18 -19.73 0.23
C GLN A 192 22.27 -18.98 -0.76
N THR A 193 22.29 -19.52 -1.98
CA THR A 193 21.21 -19.57 -2.96
C THR A 193 19.88 -19.40 -2.27
N ARG A 194 19.09 -18.43 -2.75
CA ARG A 194 17.67 -18.22 -2.44
C ARG A 194 17.10 -19.45 -1.75
N LYS A 195 16.98 -19.44 -0.42
CA LYS A 195 16.02 -20.34 0.21
C LYS A 195 14.69 -19.82 -0.29
N GLU A 196 14.24 -20.37 -1.42
CA GLU A 196 12.84 -20.36 -1.78
C GLU A 196 12.14 -20.76 -0.49
N VAL A 197 11.32 -19.86 0.05
CA VAL A 197 10.62 -20.13 1.30
C VAL A 197 9.72 -21.31 0.98
N VAL A 198 10.16 -22.51 1.36
CA VAL A 198 9.41 -23.74 1.17
C VAL A 198 8.32 -23.67 2.22
N PHE A 199 7.18 -23.11 1.83
CA PHE A 199 6.01 -23.15 2.67
C PHE A 199 5.63 -24.62 2.94
N PRO A 200 5.06 -24.95 4.12
CA PRO A 200 4.28 -26.18 4.27
C PRO A 200 3.29 -26.27 3.11
N PRO A 201 2.89 -27.45 2.61
CA PRO A 201 2.30 -27.63 1.27
C PRO A 201 1.09 -26.70 1.04
N VAL A 202 1.37 -25.50 0.53
CA VAL A 202 0.38 -24.48 0.22
C VAL A 202 -0.42 -25.03 -0.94
N PRO A 203 -1.76 -25.06 -0.86
CA PRO A 203 -2.59 -25.47 -1.99
C PRO A 203 -2.23 -24.66 -3.25
N ASP A 204 -1.97 -25.34 -4.37
CA ASP A 204 -1.53 -24.68 -5.61
C ASP A 204 -2.53 -23.63 -6.10
N ALA A 205 -3.82 -23.91 -5.96
CA ALA A 205 -4.89 -22.96 -6.27
C ALA A 205 -4.75 -21.66 -5.46
N PHE A 206 -4.47 -21.78 -4.16
CA PHE A 206 -4.23 -20.64 -3.29
C PHE A 206 -2.99 -19.86 -3.77
N ARG A 207 -1.84 -20.53 -3.96
CA ARG A 207 -0.61 -19.88 -4.43
C ARG A 207 -0.82 -19.12 -5.74
N LYS A 208 -1.51 -19.74 -6.70
CA LYS A 208 -1.82 -19.13 -8.00
C LYS A 208 -2.71 -17.90 -7.86
N GLU A 209 -3.78 -18.00 -7.08
CA GLU A 209 -4.69 -16.89 -6.80
C GLU A 209 -3.95 -15.71 -6.15
N ARG A 210 -3.10 -15.98 -5.14
CA ARG A 210 -2.31 -14.95 -4.46
C ARG A 210 -1.30 -14.30 -5.40
N SER A 211 -0.64 -15.08 -6.24
CA SER A 211 0.29 -14.57 -7.25
C SER A 211 -0.41 -13.61 -8.22
N VAL A 212 -1.57 -14.00 -8.74
CA VAL A 212 -2.39 -13.15 -9.61
C VAL A 212 -2.81 -11.86 -8.89
N ALA A 213 -3.29 -11.97 -7.65
CA ALA A 213 -3.72 -10.81 -6.86
C ALA A 213 -2.57 -9.83 -6.58
N CYS A 214 -1.35 -10.34 -6.34
CA CYS A 214 -0.16 -9.53 -6.12
C CYS A 214 0.27 -8.79 -7.39
N ILE A 215 0.28 -9.47 -8.54
CA ILE A 215 0.65 -8.88 -9.83
C ILE A 215 -0.38 -7.82 -10.24
N ASP A 216 -1.67 -8.09 -10.04
CA ASP A 216 -2.74 -7.11 -10.28
C ASP A 216 -2.56 -5.86 -9.40
N GLY A 217 -2.27 -6.04 -8.11
CA GLY A 217 -1.95 -4.92 -7.21
C GLY A 217 -0.78 -4.08 -7.70
N ALA A 218 0.32 -4.71 -8.14
CA ALA A 218 1.49 -4.03 -8.69
C ALA A 218 1.18 -3.26 -9.99
N ARG A 219 0.37 -3.84 -10.89
CA ARG A 219 -0.09 -3.18 -12.12
C ARG A 219 -0.94 -1.95 -11.80
N ARG A 220 -1.89 -2.07 -10.88
CA ARG A 220 -2.77 -0.97 -10.46
C ARG A 220 -2.00 0.16 -9.79
N ALA A 221 -1.04 -0.16 -8.91
CA ALA A 221 -0.16 0.85 -8.32
C ALA A 221 0.60 1.63 -9.40
N THR A 222 1.14 0.93 -10.41
CA THR A 222 1.86 1.59 -11.53
C THR A 222 0.92 2.43 -12.40
N LEU A 223 -0.30 1.95 -12.65
CA LEU A 223 -1.32 2.69 -13.41
C LEU A 223 -1.76 3.96 -12.69
N LEU A 224 -2.03 3.86 -11.38
CA LEU A 224 -2.33 5.01 -10.52
C LEU A 224 -1.24 6.08 -10.63
N CYS A 225 0.03 5.67 -10.63
CA CYS A 225 1.14 6.61 -10.78
C CYS A 225 1.14 7.33 -12.12
N ARG A 226 0.88 6.61 -13.23
CA ARG A 226 0.78 7.25 -14.55
C ARG A 226 -0.35 8.26 -14.57
N LYS A 227 -1.49 7.92 -13.97
CA LYS A 227 -2.64 8.83 -13.87
C LYS A 227 -2.32 10.07 -13.07
N ILE A 228 -1.64 9.95 -11.93
CA ILE A 228 -1.19 11.10 -11.14
C ILE A 228 -0.28 12.03 -11.95
N LEU A 229 0.65 11.47 -12.73
CA LEU A 229 1.53 12.25 -13.60
C LEU A 229 0.78 12.89 -14.78
N GLU A 230 -0.20 12.20 -15.37
CA GLU A 230 -1.08 12.77 -16.41
C GLU A 230 -1.90 13.96 -15.90
N LEU A 231 -2.05 14.09 -14.57
CA LEU A 231 -2.75 15.20 -13.92
C LEU A 231 -1.83 16.30 -13.42
N ASP A 232 -0.53 16.23 -13.76
CA ASP A 232 0.51 17.15 -13.26
C ASP A 232 0.53 17.26 -11.72
N MET A 233 0.08 16.21 -11.02
CA MET A 233 0.09 16.15 -9.57
C MET A 233 1.41 15.58 -9.05
N CYS A 234 1.87 16.09 -7.91
CA CYS A 234 3.05 15.53 -7.25
C CYS A 234 2.72 14.12 -6.72
N PRO A 235 3.50 13.09 -7.07
CA PRO A 235 3.27 11.76 -6.53
C PRO A 235 3.54 11.76 -5.03
N PRO A 236 2.55 11.39 -4.22
CA PRO A 236 2.70 11.44 -2.78
C PRO A 236 3.72 10.39 -2.28
N PRO A 237 4.44 10.64 -1.18
CA PRO A 237 5.56 9.79 -0.76
C PRO A 237 5.24 8.30 -0.60
N PHE A 238 4.04 7.95 -0.12
CA PHE A 238 3.62 6.54 0.02
C PHE A 238 3.56 5.81 -1.33
N LEU A 239 3.32 6.53 -2.41
CA LEU A 239 3.25 5.96 -3.75
C LEU A 239 4.61 5.42 -4.18
N GLY A 240 5.69 6.08 -3.74
CA GLY A 240 7.04 5.58 -3.94
C GLY A 240 7.28 4.23 -3.26
N TYR A 241 6.78 4.03 -2.04
CA TYR A 241 6.89 2.73 -1.38
C TYR A 241 6.09 1.64 -2.11
N ASN A 242 4.90 1.98 -2.62
CA ASN A 242 4.10 1.05 -3.41
C ASN A 242 4.74 0.72 -4.75
N LEU A 243 5.36 1.69 -5.41
CA LEU A 243 6.14 1.49 -6.63
C LEU A 243 7.36 0.63 -6.39
N PHE A 244 8.01 0.81 -5.24
CA PHE A 244 9.09 -0.05 -4.83
C PHE A 244 8.63 -1.51 -4.65
N LEU A 245 7.52 -1.73 -3.93
CA LEU A 245 6.91 -3.05 -3.81
C LEU A 245 6.53 -3.63 -5.18
N ALA A 246 5.89 -2.84 -6.04
CA ALA A 246 5.52 -3.23 -7.40
C ALA A 246 6.75 -3.61 -8.25
N GLY A 247 7.83 -2.82 -8.17
CA GLY A 247 9.11 -3.10 -8.82
C GLY A 247 9.69 -4.44 -8.40
N SER A 248 9.63 -4.77 -7.12
CA SER A 248 10.09 -6.07 -6.62
C SER A 248 9.27 -7.24 -7.21
N VAL A 249 7.95 -7.06 -7.33
CA VAL A 249 7.05 -8.03 -7.96
C VAL A 249 7.41 -8.20 -9.44
N PHE A 250 7.52 -7.12 -10.21
CA PHE A 250 7.83 -7.19 -11.64
C PHE A 250 9.21 -7.76 -11.92
N LEU A 251 10.23 -7.44 -11.11
CA LEU A 251 11.55 -8.07 -11.24
C LEU A 251 11.48 -9.58 -10.99
N SER A 252 10.64 -10.03 -10.06
CA SER A 252 10.41 -11.46 -9.84
C SER A 252 9.69 -12.11 -11.01
N GLN A 253 8.64 -11.48 -11.54
CA GLN A 253 7.88 -12.01 -12.68
C GLN A 253 8.71 -12.04 -13.96
N LEU A 254 9.52 -11.00 -14.23
CA LEU A 254 10.39 -10.93 -15.39
C LEU A 254 11.38 -12.11 -15.47
N ARG A 255 11.71 -12.73 -14.34
CA ARG A 255 12.58 -13.91 -14.26
C ARG A 255 11.85 -15.21 -14.46
N ALA A 256 10.62 -15.31 -13.94
CA ALA A 256 9.82 -16.52 -14.01
C ALA A 256 9.07 -16.65 -15.34
N GLU A 257 8.87 -15.53 -16.04
CA GLU A 257 8.10 -15.47 -17.27
C GLU A 257 8.96 -15.85 -18.49
N ASN A 258 8.45 -16.79 -19.29
CA ASN A 258 9.08 -17.25 -20.52
C ASN A 258 8.46 -16.60 -21.76
N ASP A 259 7.23 -16.08 -21.65
CA ASP A 259 6.53 -15.42 -22.74
C ASP A 259 7.11 -14.02 -23.01
N GLY A 260 7.56 -13.78 -24.25
CA GLY A 260 8.20 -12.53 -24.65
C GLY A 260 7.29 -11.30 -24.53
N ALA A 261 5.99 -11.44 -24.81
CA ALA A 261 5.05 -10.33 -24.75
C ALA A 261 4.82 -9.88 -23.29
N ARG A 262 4.62 -10.83 -22.38
CA ARG A 262 4.50 -10.54 -20.94
C ARG A 262 5.79 -10.00 -20.33
N ARG A 263 6.95 -10.51 -20.73
CA ARG A 263 8.24 -9.92 -20.32
C ARG A 263 8.36 -8.45 -20.73
N ASN A 264 7.99 -8.12 -21.96
CA ASN A 264 7.97 -6.74 -22.44
C ASN A 264 7.01 -5.87 -21.64
N GLU A 265 5.84 -6.39 -21.27
CA GLU A 265 4.89 -5.72 -20.37
C GLU A 265 5.54 -5.39 -19.01
N TYR A 266 6.18 -6.36 -18.36
CA TYR A 266 6.88 -6.13 -17.09
C TYR A 266 8.04 -5.14 -17.19
N VAL A 267 8.80 -5.18 -18.30
CA VAL A 267 9.84 -4.18 -18.59
C VAL A 267 9.22 -2.78 -18.70
N ASN A 268 8.08 -2.64 -19.36
CA ASN A 268 7.39 -1.36 -19.47
C ASN A 268 6.86 -0.85 -18.12
N HIS A 269 6.39 -1.73 -17.24
CA HIS A 269 6.05 -1.36 -15.88
C HIS A 269 7.28 -0.93 -15.07
N LEU A 270 8.38 -1.68 -15.16
CA LEU A 270 9.64 -1.36 -14.48
C LEU A 270 10.23 -0.02 -14.92
N LYS A 271 10.16 0.32 -16.21
CA LYS A 271 10.56 1.65 -16.70
C LYS A 271 9.82 2.75 -15.96
N VAL A 272 8.50 2.62 -15.80
CA VAL A 272 7.70 3.60 -15.06
C VAL A 272 8.06 3.65 -13.59
N VAL A 273 8.21 2.49 -12.94
CA VAL A 273 8.67 2.41 -11.54
C VAL A 273 10.00 3.16 -11.37
N PHE A 274 11.01 2.86 -12.17
CA PHE A 274 12.34 3.48 -12.04
C PHE A 274 12.35 4.96 -12.41
N THR A 275 11.59 5.39 -13.42
CA THR A 275 11.46 6.81 -13.75
C THR A 275 10.89 7.59 -12.57
N ILE A 276 9.80 7.11 -11.98
CA ILE A 276 9.13 7.83 -10.89
C ILE A 276 9.95 7.81 -9.62
N LEU A 277 10.48 6.65 -9.22
CA LEU A 277 11.38 6.58 -8.07
C LEU A 277 12.63 7.45 -8.28
N GLY A 278 13.15 7.50 -9.52
CA GLY A 278 14.28 8.33 -9.90
C GLY A 278 14.00 9.82 -9.74
N THR A 279 12.79 10.26 -10.09
CA THR A 279 12.32 11.63 -9.84
C THR A 279 12.14 11.88 -8.35
N MET A 280 11.47 10.97 -7.63
CA MET A 280 11.24 11.08 -6.17
C MET A 280 12.54 11.20 -5.38
N ARG A 281 13.62 10.58 -5.86
CA ARG A 281 14.96 10.68 -5.28
C ARG A 281 15.44 12.12 -5.07
N THR A 282 14.97 13.07 -5.88
CA THR A 282 15.34 14.49 -5.78
C THR A 282 14.72 15.22 -4.59
N PHE A 283 13.62 14.69 -4.04
CA PHE A 283 12.86 15.35 -2.95
C PHE A 283 12.46 14.42 -1.80
N PHE A 284 12.67 13.10 -1.92
CA PHE A 284 12.29 12.11 -0.92
C PHE A 284 13.42 11.09 -0.70
N SER A 285 14.19 11.28 0.36
CA SER A 285 15.41 10.50 0.67
C SER A 285 15.24 8.97 0.62
N PRO A 286 14.15 8.37 1.14
CA PRO A 286 13.98 6.92 1.09
C PRO A 286 13.99 6.31 -0.32
N ALA A 287 13.68 7.10 -1.36
CA ALA A 287 13.69 6.61 -2.74
C ALA A 287 15.07 6.13 -3.21
N HIS A 288 16.16 6.69 -2.68
CA HIS A 288 17.52 6.19 -2.93
C HIS A 288 17.66 4.71 -2.52
N LEU A 289 17.28 4.41 -1.28
CA LEU A 289 17.38 3.07 -0.71
C LEU A 289 16.49 2.07 -1.48
N TRP A 290 15.30 2.51 -1.88
CA TRP A 290 14.39 1.68 -2.67
C TRP A 290 14.97 1.32 -4.04
N ILE A 291 15.52 2.29 -4.78
CA ILE A 291 16.16 2.05 -6.08
C ILE A 291 17.36 1.12 -5.94
N ASP A 292 18.25 1.40 -4.98
CA ASP A 292 19.43 0.57 -4.74
C ASP A 292 19.04 -0.87 -4.39
N THR A 293 17.98 -1.03 -3.61
CA THR A 293 17.45 -2.35 -3.27
C THR A 293 16.91 -3.06 -4.51
N LEU A 294 16.15 -2.39 -5.38
CA LEU A 294 15.68 -2.98 -6.64
C LEU A 294 16.85 -3.43 -7.53
N PHE A 295 17.92 -2.63 -7.62
CA PHE A 295 19.13 -3.03 -8.34
C PHE A 295 19.84 -4.22 -7.70
N ARG A 296 19.95 -4.29 -6.37
CA ARG A 296 20.50 -5.47 -5.68
C ARG A 296 19.65 -6.71 -5.92
N ILE A 297 18.33 -6.58 -5.87
CA ILE A 297 17.40 -7.67 -6.23
C ILE A 297 17.75 -8.13 -7.63
N HIS A 298 17.81 -7.22 -8.60
CA HIS A 298 18.15 -7.51 -10.00
C HIS A 298 19.51 -8.21 -10.16
N ALA A 299 20.57 -7.67 -9.55
CA ALA A 299 21.95 -8.14 -9.68
C ALA A 299 22.24 -9.49 -8.98
N ARG A 300 21.52 -9.82 -7.89
CA ARG A 300 21.62 -11.12 -7.19
C ARG A 300 21.07 -12.29 -8.00
N THR A 301 20.80 -12.10 -9.28
CA THR A 301 20.30 -13.16 -10.17
C THR A 301 21.47 -13.68 -10.97
N PRO A 302 21.87 -14.96 -10.82
CA PRO A 302 22.77 -15.55 -11.79
C PRO A 302 22.11 -15.44 -13.16
N SER A 303 22.82 -14.88 -14.14
CA SER A 303 22.46 -15.05 -15.55
C SER A 303 22.38 -16.54 -15.80
N SER A 304 21.20 -17.06 -16.15
CA SER A 304 21.14 -18.43 -16.66
C SER A 304 22.10 -18.52 -17.86
N PRO A 305 23.00 -19.51 -17.89
CA PRO A 305 23.86 -19.74 -19.06
C PRO A 305 23.03 -20.01 -20.31
#